data_AF-A0A3P7X4B5-F1
#
_entry.id   AF-A0A3P7X4B5-F1
#
_cell.length_a   1.000
_cell.length_b   1.000
_cell.length_c   1.000
_cell.angle_alpha   90.00
_cell.angle_beta   90.00
_cell.angle_gamma   90.00
#
_symmetry.space_group_name_H-M   'P 1'
#
loop_
_entity.id
_entity.type
_entity.pdbx_description
1 polymer ?
#
loop_
_entity_poly.entity_id
_entity_poly.type
_entity_poly.pdbx_seq_one_letter_code
_entity_poly.pdbx_strand_id
1 'polypeptide(L)'
;MAEIMQKTVPCERSVSSSPHEDVLVTFLVDVELQSMGGPSARTQLPIGIQRIKSDPDMDITSLFNNRFAYDQEAYEMGYTADRVASVEQLASALRRYLFAAVHWIEALFSLAQIDSVPEKVAVLKGVFAPYTILCQAARTAQMSRDVDVICLCNRTTITRQPPRHLLETNLLANNLVPRILDDLVAPMRKLSLSEAEIVVLSALVILDPDSPGLSESSSLSLGQLRDRVQNALFQLIRENSSVLHNKLSSLVGENVQFARMFGGSLDPLLVELFADNTSEVIPSPSTREKADVSTQTYPSTSPALPSDLVEVHDEIPTCTEPTRPAPVLPTGGNLFE
;
A
#
# COMPACT_ATOMS: atom_id res chain seq x y z
N MET A 1 50.54 -41.27 -12.51
CA MET A 1 50.08 -40.67 -13.77
C MET A 1 48.57 -40.82 -13.89
N ALA A 2 47.71 -39.91 -13.46
CA ALA A 2 47.76 -38.89 -12.40
C ALA A 2 46.29 -38.72 -11.98
N GLU A 3 45.91 -38.87 -10.71
CA GLU A 3 45.98 -37.80 -9.71
C GLU A 3 45.38 -36.46 -10.21
N ILE A 4 44.05 -36.34 -10.12
CA ILE A 4 43.35 -35.05 -10.00
C ILE A 4 42.37 -35.20 -8.85
N MET A 5 42.63 -34.48 -7.74
CA MET A 5 41.67 -34.34 -6.65
C MET A 5 40.57 -33.36 -7.07
N GLN A 6 39.37 -33.85 -7.40
CA GLN A 6 38.17 -33.03 -7.19
C GLN A 6 37.71 -33.24 -5.75
N LYS A 7 38.15 -32.33 -4.89
CA LYS A 7 37.83 -32.28 -3.47
C LYS A 7 36.38 -31.81 -3.32
N THR A 8 35.43 -32.75 -3.36
CA THR A 8 34.00 -32.46 -3.16
C THR A 8 33.80 -31.77 -1.80
N VAL A 9 33.57 -30.46 -1.83
CA VAL A 9 33.17 -29.70 -0.65
C VAL A 9 31.67 -29.93 -0.47
N PRO A 10 31.20 -30.56 0.62
CA PRO A 10 29.77 -30.68 0.89
C PRO A 10 29.23 -29.31 1.28
N CYS A 11 28.78 -28.53 0.30
CA CYS A 11 28.12 -27.24 0.51
C CYS A 11 26.64 -27.41 0.90
N GLU A 12 26.36 -28.35 1.81
CA GLU A 12 25.05 -28.58 2.40
C GLU A 12 25.15 -28.37 3.91
N ARG A 13 25.27 -27.09 4.31
CA ARG A 13 24.67 -26.71 5.59
C ARG A 13 23.17 -26.72 5.38
N SER A 14 22.53 -27.84 5.71
CA SER A 14 21.10 -27.92 5.94
C SER A 14 20.75 -27.05 7.16
N VAL A 15 20.68 -25.74 6.95
CA VAL A 15 20.06 -24.81 7.89
C VAL A 15 18.56 -25.02 7.75
N SER A 16 18.06 -26.02 8.47
CA SER A 16 16.64 -26.15 8.77
C SER A 16 16.11 -24.82 9.29
N SER A 17 14.81 -24.57 9.09
CA SER A 17 14.09 -23.60 9.91
C SER A 17 14.49 -23.75 11.38
N SER A 18 14.70 -22.66 12.11
CA SER A 18 14.81 -22.81 13.56
C SER A 18 13.41 -23.10 14.09
N PRO A 19 13.23 -24.06 15.01
CA PRO A 19 11.91 -24.37 15.55
C PRO A 19 11.27 -23.19 16.31
N HIS A 20 12.02 -22.12 16.56
CA HIS A 20 11.52 -20.86 17.12
C HIS A 20 10.92 -19.91 16.06
N GLU A 21 11.33 -20.01 14.80
CA GLU A 21 10.73 -19.28 13.68
C GLU A 21 9.42 -19.95 13.25
N ASP A 22 9.38 -21.28 13.13
CA ASP A 22 8.17 -22.04 12.78
C ASP A 22 7.04 -21.81 13.80
N VAL A 23 7.37 -21.85 15.09
CA VAL A 23 6.42 -21.54 16.19
C VAL A 23 5.96 -20.08 16.15
N LEU A 24 6.83 -19.14 15.74
CA LEU A 24 6.45 -17.73 15.58
C LEU A 24 5.49 -17.56 14.40
N VAL A 25 5.77 -18.14 13.22
CA VAL A 25 4.86 -18.10 12.07
C VAL A 25 3.51 -18.75 12.41
N THR A 26 3.53 -19.89 13.11
CA THR A 26 2.30 -20.56 13.57
C THR A 26 1.46 -19.63 14.47
N PHE A 27 2.08 -18.98 15.46
CA PHE A 27 1.41 -18.00 16.32
C PHE A 27 0.80 -16.84 15.51
N LEU A 28 1.52 -16.28 14.53
CA LEU A 28 1.01 -15.19 13.70
C LEU A 28 -0.19 -15.63 12.84
N VAL A 29 -0.19 -16.88 12.35
CA VAL A 29 -1.33 -17.46 11.60
C VAL A 29 -2.54 -17.68 12.51
N ASP A 30 -2.34 -18.16 13.74
CA ASP A 30 -3.41 -18.28 14.73
C ASP A 30 -4.01 -16.91 15.11
N VAL A 31 -3.19 -15.84 15.13
CA VAL A 31 -3.64 -14.47 15.35
C VAL A 31 -4.43 -13.93 14.16
N GLU A 32 -3.98 -14.13 12.91
CA GLU A 32 -4.77 -13.75 11.71
C GLU A 32 -6.14 -14.43 11.74
N LEU A 33 -6.17 -15.75 11.97
CA LEU A 33 -7.40 -16.56 11.97
C LEU A 33 -8.40 -16.07 13.04
N GLN A 34 -7.91 -15.73 14.23
CA GLN A 34 -8.72 -15.12 15.28
C GLN A 34 -9.15 -13.68 14.94
N SER A 35 -8.27 -12.88 14.32
CA SER A 35 -8.56 -11.49 13.92
C SER A 35 -9.62 -11.40 12.82
N MET A 36 -9.72 -12.42 11.96
CA MET A 36 -10.70 -12.57 10.88
C MET A 36 -12.03 -13.19 11.33
N GLY A 37 -12.04 -13.92 12.45
CA GLY A 37 -13.21 -14.61 12.98
C GLY A 37 -14.36 -13.69 13.43
N GLY A 38 -15.49 -14.28 13.83
CA GLY A 38 -16.65 -13.53 14.31
C GLY A 38 -17.78 -14.45 14.76
N PRO A 39 -18.86 -13.92 15.36
CA PRO A 39 -20.04 -14.71 15.70
C PRO A 39 -20.61 -15.40 14.46
N SER A 40 -20.76 -16.73 14.50
CA SER A 40 -21.29 -17.51 13.37
C SER A 40 -22.79 -17.32 13.15
N ALA A 41 -23.49 -16.68 14.09
CA ALA A 41 -24.82 -16.14 13.87
C ALA A 41 -24.72 -15.00 12.84
N ARG A 42 -25.62 -14.96 11.86
CA ARG A 42 -25.60 -13.95 10.78
C ARG A 42 -25.90 -12.54 11.33
N THR A 43 -24.89 -11.86 11.86
CA THR A 43 -24.89 -10.40 12.03
C THR A 43 -25.23 -9.80 10.68
N GLN A 44 -26.38 -9.15 10.57
CA GLN A 44 -26.83 -8.59 9.30
C GLN A 44 -25.90 -7.44 8.92
N LEU A 45 -25.04 -7.66 7.92
CA LEU A 45 -24.29 -6.58 7.28
C LEU A 45 -25.29 -5.46 6.89
N PRO A 46 -24.95 -4.17 7.05
CA PRO A 46 -25.88 -3.08 6.76
C PRO A 46 -26.48 -3.14 5.35
N ILE A 47 -27.78 -3.47 5.27
CA ILE A 47 -28.56 -3.52 4.04
C ILE A 47 -29.43 -2.26 4.00
N GLY A 48 -29.04 -1.30 3.16
CA GLY A 48 -29.67 0.02 3.07
C GLY A 48 -29.20 1.01 4.13
N ILE A 49 -29.93 2.12 4.27
CA ILE A 49 -29.56 3.28 5.10
C ILE A 49 -29.82 2.99 6.59
N GLN A 50 -29.16 1.98 7.15
CA GLN A 50 -29.00 1.86 8.59
C GLN A 50 -28.03 2.95 9.05
N ARG A 51 -28.59 4.04 9.57
CA ARG A 51 -27.85 5.12 10.23
C ARG A 51 -26.91 4.48 11.26
N ILE A 52 -25.59 4.60 11.04
CA ILE A 52 -24.56 4.12 11.97
C ILE A 52 -24.93 4.66 13.35
N LYS A 53 -25.23 3.75 14.30
CA LYS A 53 -25.57 4.15 15.65
C LYS A 53 -24.30 4.69 16.29
N SER A 54 -24.23 6.01 16.45
CA SER A 54 -23.20 6.67 17.24
C SER A 54 -23.37 6.24 18.69
N ASP A 55 -22.64 5.21 19.09
CA ASP A 55 -22.51 4.85 20.49
C ASP A 55 -21.50 5.83 21.12
N PRO A 56 -21.92 6.72 22.03
CA PRO A 56 -21.09 7.82 22.51
C PRO A 56 -19.95 7.34 23.42
N ASP A 57 -20.06 6.12 23.96
CA ASP A 57 -19.19 5.60 25.02
C ASP A 57 -18.02 4.75 24.48
N MET A 58 -18.02 4.36 23.19
CA MET A 58 -16.93 3.55 22.61
C MET A 58 -15.87 4.38 21.88
N ASP A 59 -14.85 4.77 22.62
CA ASP A 59 -13.62 5.37 22.09
C ASP A 59 -12.55 4.31 21.71
N ILE A 60 -11.44 4.74 21.11
CA ILE A 60 -10.34 3.85 20.69
C ILE A 60 -9.67 3.19 21.90
N THR A 61 -9.57 3.88 23.04
CA THR A 61 -8.98 3.35 24.28
C THR A 61 -9.80 2.18 24.82
N SER A 62 -11.13 2.28 24.74
CA SER A 62 -12.07 1.25 25.19
C SER A 62 -11.97 -0.06 24.40
N LEU A 63 -11.51 -0.02 23.13
CA LEU A 63 -11.27 -1.22 22.32
C LEU A 63 -10.15 -2.12 22.88
N PHE A 64 -9.19 -1.55 23.59
CA PHE A 64 -8.13 -2.29 24.29
C PHE A 64 -8.54 -2.67 25.72
N ASN A 65 -9.36 -1.85 26.39
CA ASN A 65 -9.83 -2.13 27.75
C ASN A 65 -10.94 -3.21 27.83
N ASN A 66 -11.77 -3.36 26.80
CA ASN A 66 -12.90 -4.31 26.81
C ASN A 66 -13.19 -4.92 25.43
N ARG A 67 -12.61 -6.09 25.15
CA ARG A 67 -12.84 -6.85 23.92
C ARG A 67 -14.32 -7.17 23.66
N PHE A 68 -15.08 -7.49 24.71
CA PHE A 68 -16.49 -7.86 24.58
C PHE A 68 -17.38 -6.72 24.07
N ALA A 69 -16.91 -5.47 24.08
CA ALA A 69 -17.64 -4.32 23.54
C ALA A 69 -17.84 -4.38 22.02
N TYR A 70 -16.95 -5.05 21.28
CA TYR A 70 -16.99 -5.13 19.81
C TYR A 70 -16.98 -6.54 19.24
N ASP A 71 -16.71 -7.60 20.02
CA ASP A 71 -16.83 -9.00 19.56
C ASP A 71 -18.22 -9.31 18.94
N GLN A 72 -19.29 -8.60 19.34
CA GLN A 72 -20.63 -8.75 18.75
C GLN A 72 -20.81 -8.00 17.41
N GLU A 73 -20.05 -6.93 17.17
CA GLU A 73 -20.04 -6.21 15.89
C GLU A 73 -19.08 -6.84 14.86
N ALA A 74 -18.06 -7.56 15.33
CA ALA A 74 -17.03 -8.19 14.52
C ALA A 74 -17.55 -9.44 13.77
N TYR A 75 -18.20 -9.25 12.63
CA TYR A 75 -18.62 -10.33 11.73
C TYR A 75 -17.42 -11.10 11.12
N GLU A 76 -17.64 -12.35 10.70
CA GLU A 76 -16.66 -13.17 9.96
C GLU A 76 -16.20 -12.44 8.67
N MET A 77 -14.90 -12.18 8.55
CA MET A 77 -14.31 -11.57 7.36
C MET A 77 -14.43 -12.49 6.14
N GLY A 78 -14.78 -11.94 4.98
CA GLY A 78 -14.75 -12.65 3.71
C GLY A 78 -14.76 -11.71 2.51
N TYR A 79 -14.26 -12.20 1.38
CA TYR A 79 -13.93 -11.38 0.20
C TYR A 79 -14.58 -11.96 -1.05
N THR A 80 -15.20 -11.12 -1.87
CA THR A 80 -15.72 -11.45 -3.22
C THR A 80 -15.61 -10.23 -4.13
N ALA A 81 -15.80 -10.40 -5.45
CA ALA A 81 -15.71 -9.33 -6.44
C ALA A 81 -17.07 -8.66 -6.77
N ASP A 82 -18.18 -9.28 -6.36
CA ASP A 82 -19.44 -9.23 -7.13
C ASP A 82 -20.35 -8.03 -6.85
N ARG A 83 -20.10 -7.25 -5.79
CA ARG A 83 -21.01 -6.17 -5.35
C ARG A 83 -20.26 -4.93 -4.87
N VAL A 84 -20.44 -3.81 -5.57
CA VAL A 84 -19.92 -2.50 -5.15
C VAL A 84 -20.51 -2.11 -3.79
N ALA A 85 -19.67 -1.57 -2.89
CA ALA A 85 -20.05 -1.12 -1.57
C ALA A 85 -20.91 0.16 -1.57
N SER A 86 -21.86 0.27 -0.64
CA SER A 86 -22.43 1.56 -0.23
C SER A 86 -21.54 2.26 0.81
N VAL A 87 -21.88 3.51 1.17
CA VAL A 87 -21.17 4.28 2.22
C VAL A 87 -21.15 3.53 3.55
N GLU A 88 -22.30 2.95 3.94
CA GLU A 88 -22.46 2.18 5.17
C GLU A 88 -21.61 0.90 5.15
N GLN A 89 -21.46 0.28 3.97
CA GLN A 89 -20.71 -0.96 3.78
C GLN A 89 -19.19 -0.70 3.73
N LEU A 90 -18.76 0.44 3.16
CA LEU A 90 -17.39 0.94 3.25
C LEU A 90 -17.01 1.23 4.72
N ALA A 91 -17.84 1.99 5.44
CA ALA A 91 -17.62 2.29 6.85
C ALA A 91 -17.62 1.01 7.72
N SER A 92 -18.53 0.06 7.45
CA SER A 92 -18.59 -1.24 8.12
C SER A 92 -17.35 -2.11 7.85
N ALA A 93 -16.77 -2.05 6.65
CA ALA A 93 -15.51 -2.74 6.35
C ALA A 93 -14.32 -2.11 7.12
N LEU A 94 -14.18 -0.78 7.09
CA LEU A 94 -13.13 -0.06 7.80
C LEU A 94 -13.19 -0.29 9.32
N ARG A 95 -14.39 -0.27 9.91
CA ARG A 95 -14.60 -0.61 11.33
C ARG A 95 -14.26 -2.07 11.64
N ARG A 96 -14.46 -3.00 10.70
CA ARG A 96 -14.06 -4.40 10.89
C ARG A 96 -12.56 -4.63 10.76
N TYR A 97 -11.87 -3.91 9.88
CA TYR A 97 -10.40 -3.86 9.84
C TYR A 97 -9.83 -3.26 11.14
N LEU A 98 -10.49 -2.25 11.73
CA LEU A 98 -10.07 -1.65 13.01
C LEU A 98 -10.08 -2.69 14.14
N PHE A 99 -11.12 -3.51 14.24
CA PHE A 99 -11.18 -4.60 15.23
C PHE A 99 -10.12 -5.69 14.99
N ALA A 100 -9.78 -5.99 13.73
CA ALA A 100 -8.69 -6.91 13.42
C ALA A 100 -7.32 -6.32 13.83
N ALA A 101 -7.07 -5.05 13.53
CA ALA A 101 -5.86 -4.33 13.94
C ALA A 101 -5.71 -4.26 15.47
N VAL A 102 -6.79 -4.03 16.21
CA VAL A 102 -6.81 -4.07 17.68
C VAL A 102 -6.43 -5.46 18.20
N HIS A 103 -7.02 -6.53 17.66
CA HIS A 103 -6.69 -7.92 18.05
C HIS A 103 -5.22 -8.26 17.74
N TRP A 104 -4.73 -7.88 16.56
CA TRP A 104 -3.33 -8.03 16.16
C TRP A 104 -2.37 -7.30 17.10
N ILE A 105 -2.67 -6.03 17.45
CA ILE A 105 -1.87 -5.24 18.39
C ILE A 105 -1.87 -5.89 19.77
N GLU A 106 -3.03 -6.32 20.30
CA GLU A 106 -3.10 -7.03 21.58
C GLU A 106 -2.21 -8.28 21.61
N ALA A 107 -2.27 -9.12 20.58
CA ALA A 107 -1.48 -10.34 20.51
C ALA A 107 0.03 -10.06 20.41
N LEU A 108 0.44 -9.11 19.57
CA LEU A 108 1.85 -8.74 19.38
C LEU A 108 2.44 -8.01 20.60
N PHE A 109 1.68 -7.12 21.23
CA PHE A 109 2.08 -6.45 22.48
C PHE A 109 2.15 -7.44 23.65
N SER A 110 1.23 -8.41 23.73
CA SER A 110 1.31 -9.49 24.72
C SER A 110 2.59 -10.32 24.55
N LEU A 111 2.95 -10.66 23.31
CA LEU A 111 4.20 -11.37 22.99
C LEU A 111 5.46 -10.53 23.28
N ALA A 112 5.37 -9.20 23.14
CA ALA A 112 6.42 -8.24 23.48
C ALA A 112 6.44 -7.82 24.97
N GLN A 113 5.49 -8.31 25.80
CA GLN A 113 5.30 -7.95 27.21
C GLN A 113 5.03 -6.44 27.44
N ILE A 114 4.11 -5.85 26.65
CA ILE A 114 3.73 -4.43 26.72
C ILE A 114 2.23 -4.29 27.03
N ASP A 115 1.88 -4.04 28.29
CA ASP A 115 0.47 -3.90 28.71
C ASP A 115 -0.10 -2.48 28.50
N SER A 116 0.73 -1.52 28.11
CA SER A 116 0.40 -0.09 28.07
C SER A 116 -0.64 0.26 26.99
N VAL A 117 -1.89 0.41 27.42
CA VAL A 117 -3.02 0.80 26.54
C VAL A 117 -2.79 2.13 25.78
N PRO A 118 -2.22 3.20 26.38
CA PRO A 118 -1.90 4.42 25.62
C PRO A 118 -0.93 4.17 24.45
N GLU A 119 0.02 3.25 24.62
CA GLU A 119 1.00 2.87 23.60
C GLU A 119 0.38 1.97 22.51
N LYS A 120 -0.53 1.05 22.88
CA LYS A 120 -1.37 0.30 21.93
C LYS A 120 -2.23 1.24 21.06
N VAL A 121 -2.82 2.27 21.68
CA VAL A 121 -3.59 3.33 20.99
C VAL A 121 -2.69 4.21 20.11
N ALA A 122 -1.44 4.46 20.49
CA ALA A 122 -0.48 5.22 19.69
C ALA A 122 -0.11 4.46 18.40
N VAL A 123 0.35 3.21 18.52
CA VAL A 123 0.68 2.35 17.37
C VAL A 123 -0.52 2.19 16.45
N LEU A 124 -1.72 1.92 16.98
CA LEU A 124 -2.93 1.76 16.16
C LEU A 124 -3.20 2.98 15.26
N LYS A 125 -2.97 4.20 15.74
CA LYS A 125 -3.16 5.43 14.95
C LYS A 125 -2.16 5.57 13.81
N GLY A 126 -0.93 5.07 13.96
CA GLY A 126 0.07 5.00 12.89
C GLY A 126 -0.23 3.88 11.88
N VAL A 127 -0.42 2.65 12.38
CA VAL A 127 -0.41 1.44 11.53
C VAL A 127 -1.76 1.09 10.89
N PHE A 128 -2.89 1.63 11.38
CA PHE A 128 -4.22 1.23 10.88
C PHE A 128 -4.41 1.47 9.37
N ALA A 129 -3.91 2.58 8.84
CA ALA A 129 -4.01 2.88 7.41
C ALA A 129 -3.16 1.94 6.54
N PRO A 130 -1.83 1.78 6.74
CA PRO A 130 -1.05 0.83 5.96
C PRO A 130 -1.47 -0.64 6.16
N TYR A 131 -1.91 -1.04 7.36
CA TYR A 131 -2.47 -2.38 7.61
C TYR A 131 -3.73 -2.62 6.77
N THR A 132 -4.68 -1.68 6.80
CA THR A 132 -5.92 -1.78 6.02
C THR A 132 -5.64 -1.85 4.52
N ILE A 133 -4.68 -1.06 4.03
CA ILE A 133 -4.25 -1.06 2.62
C ILE A 133 -3.59 -2.40 2.26
N LEU A 134 -2.71 -2.95 3.10
CA LEU A 134 -2.08 -4.25 2.89
C LEU A 134 -3.13 -5.37 2.83
N CYS A 135 -4.07 -5.43 3.78
CA CYS A 135 -5.14 -6.42 3.79
C CYS A 135 -6.01 -6.33 2.53
N GLN A 136 -6.40 -5.12 2.13
CA GLN A 136 -7.15 -4.91 0.88
C GLN A 136 -6.35 -5.36 -0.35
N ALA A 137 -5.07 -5.00 -0.45
CA ALA A 137 -4.24 -5.35 -1.60
C ALA A 137 -4.00 -6.87 -1.68
N ALA A 138 -3.58 -7.50 -0.59
CA ALA A 138 -3.31 -8.93 -0.49
C ALA A 138 -4.55 -9.76 -0.86
N ARG A 139 -5.68 -9.48 -0.20
CA ARG A 139 -6.91 -10.26 -0.37
C ARG A 139 -7.54 -10.02 -1.75
N THR A 140 -7.41 -8.83 -2.33
CA THR A 140 -7.78 -8.58 -3.74
C THR A 140 -6.90 -9.33 -4.72
N ALA A 141 -5.58 -9.39 -4.48
CA ALA A 141 -4.63 -10.10 -5.34
C ALA A 141 -4.89 -11.62 -5.38
N GLN A 142 -5.29 -12.20 -4.25
CA GLN A 142 -5.63 -13.61 -4.13
C GLN A 142 -7.04 -13.95 -4.66
N MET A 143 -8.05 -13.17 -4.28
CA MET A 143 -9.47 -13.53 -4.44
C MET A 143 -10.09 -13.04 -5.76
N SER A 144 -9.46 -12.08 -6.44
CA SER A 144 -9.95 -11.52 -7.69
C SER A 144 -8.86 -11.48 -8.77
N ARG A 145 -9.27 -11.67 -10.02
CA ARG A 145 -8.45 -11.41 -11.22
C ARG A 145 -8.79 -10.09 -11.91
N ASP A 146 -9.86 -9.44 -11.48
CA ASP A 146 -10.29 -8.13 -11.99
C ASP A 146 -9.26 -7.06 -11.57
N VAL A 147 -8.89 -6.19 -12.51
CA VAL A 147 -7.89 -5.13 -12.35
C VAL A 147 -8.51 -3.79 -11.94
N ASP A 148 -9.83 -3.69 -11.96
CA ASP A 148 -10.60 -2.48 -11.72
C ASP A 148 -11.39 -2.51 -10.39
N VAL A 149 -11.17 -3.50 -9.50
CA VAL A 149 -11.84 -3.59 -8.20
C VAL A 149 -10.91 -3.99 -7.04
N ILE A 150 -11.10 -3.34 -5.89
CA ILE A 150 -10.56 -3.76 -4.59
C ILE A 150 -11.64 -4.53 -3.84
N CYS A 151 -11.31 -5.71 -3.30
CA CYS A 151 -12.18 -6.51 -2.44
C CYS A 151 -12.10 -6.07 -0.96
N LEU A 152 -13.25 -5.89 -0.32
CA LEU A 152 -13.40 -5.58 1.10
C LEU A 152 -13.80 -6.81 1.91
N CYS A 153 -13.44 -6.80 3.20
CA CYS A 153 -13.65 -7.89 4.17
C CYS A 153 -15.11 -8.23 4.50
N ASN A 154 -16.09 -7.57 3.88
CA ASN A 154 -17.53 -7.83 4.02
C ASN A 154 -18.20 -8.26 2.71
N ARG A 155 -17.44 -8.88 1.79
CA ARG A 155 -17.92 -9.42 0.51
C ARG A 155 -18.54 -8.32 -0.37
N THR A 156 -17.83 -7.18 -0.44
CA THR A 156 -18.13 -6.04 -1.33
C THR A 156 -16.85 -5.51 -1.99
N THR A 157 -17.00 -4.63 -2.97
CA THR A 157 -15.88 -4.04 -3.72
C THR A 157 -15.89 -2.51 -3.78
N ILE A 158 -14.72 -1.93 -4.02
CA ILE A 158 -14.56 -0.54 -4.46
C ILE A 158 -14.03 -0.56 -5.90
N THR A 159 -14.73 0.10 -6.82
CA THR A 159 -14.30 0.22 -8.23
C THR A 159 -13.16 1.24 -8.37
N ARG A 160 -12.24 1.00 -9.32
CA ARG A 160 -11.08 1.85 -9.65
C ARG A 160 -11.43 3.33 -9.83
N GLN A 161 -12.62 3.58 -10.37
CA GLN A 161 -13.30 4.87 -10.30
C GLN A 161 -14.48 4.72 -9.32
N PRO A 162 -14.36 5.16 -8.04
CA PRO A 162 -15.45 5.05 -7.07
C PRO A 162 -16.59 6.02 -7.43
N PRO A 163 -17.86 5.66 -7.18
CA PRO A 163 -18.97 6.60 -7.21
C PRO A 163 -18.71 7.83 -6.32
N ARG A 164 -19.11 9.03 -6.77
CA ARG A 164 -18.83 10.30 -6.06
C ARG A 164 -19.22 10.27 -4.57
N HIS A 165 -20.37 9.67 -4.26
CA HIS A 165 -20.87 9.53 -2.89
C HIS A 165 -19.98 8.70 -1.96
N LEU A 166 -19.03 7.88 -2.47
CA LEU A 166 -18.01 7.23 -1.66
C LEU A 166 -16.80 8.16 -1.42
N LEU A 167 -16.43 8.98 -2.40
CA LEU A 167 -15.32 9.95 -2.27
C LEU A 167 -15.67 11.09 -1.31
N GLU A 168 -16.92 11.55 -1.35
CA GLU A 168 -17.47 12.60 -0.47
C GLU A 168 -17.47 12.23 1.03
N THR A 169 -17.22 10.97 1.38
CA THR A 169 -17.16 10.49 2.77
C THR A 169 -15.88 10.86 3.52
N ASN A 170 -14.80 11.21 2.80
CA ASN A 170 -13.41 11.28 3.30
C ASN A 170 -12.83 9.93 3.80
N LEU A 171 -13.56 8.82 3.68
CA LEU A 171 -13.07 7.47 4.02
C LEU A 171 -12.14 6.89 2.94
N LEU A 172 -12.11 7.49 1.75
CA LEU A 172 -11.21 7.16 0.64
C LEU A 172 -10.53 8.44 0.16
N ALA A 173 -9.19 8.46 0.18
CA ALA A 173 -8.43 9.57 -0.38
C ALA A 173 -8.49 9.58 -1.92
N ASN A 174 -8.43 10.77 -2.51
CA ASN A 174 -8.41 10.92 -3.96
C ASN A 174 -7.26 10.13 -4.60
N ASN A 175 -7.55 9.45 -5.71
CA ASN A 175 -6.63 8.57 -6.44
C ASN A 175 -5.98 7.46 -5.58
N LEU A 176 -6.53 7.11 -4.41
CA LEU A 176 -6.03 5.99 -3.60
C LEU A 176 -6.33 4.63 -4.25
N VAL A 177 -7.55 4.44 -4.76
CA VAL A 177 -8.00 3.15 -5.31
C VAL A 177 -7.18 2.71 -6.54
N PRO A 178 -6.92 3.56 -7.56
CA PRO A 178 -6.00 3.19 -8.65
C PRO A 178 -4.60 2.83 -8.17
N ARG A 179 -4.04 3.57 -7.19
CA ARG A 179 -2.71 3.30 -6.63
C ARG A 179 -2.63 1.97 -5.89
N ILE A 180 -3.64 1.61 -5.09
CA ILE A 180 -3.67 0.27 -4.48
C ILE A 180 -3.74 -0.83 -5.55
N LEU A 181 -4.45 -0.60 -6.66
CA LEU A 181 -4.55 -1.57 -7.76
C LEU A 181 -3.23 -1.72 -8.54
N ASP A 182 -2.59 -0.60 -8.88
CA ASP A 182 -1.40 -0.55 -9.73
C ASP A 182 -0.11 -0.83 -8.93
N ASP A 183 0.05 -0.16 -7.79
CA ASP A 183 1.30 -0.13 -7.00
C ASP A 183 1.40 -1.29 -5.99
N LEU A 184 0.30 -1.99 -5.69
CA LEU A 184 0.26 -3.08 -4.70
C LEU A 184 -0.40 -4.36 -5.23
N VAL A 185 -1.66 -4.33 -5.68
CA VAL A 185 -2.39 -5.55 -6.12
C VAL A 185 -1.71 -6.20 -7.33
N ALA A 186 -1.29 -5.42 -8.32
CA ALA A 186 -0.60 -5.97 -9.49
C ALA A 186 0.77 -6.61 -9.13
N PRO A 187 1.67 -5.96 -8.38
CA PRO A 187 2.86 -6.61 -7.77
C PRO A 187 2.53 -7.88 -6.97
N MET A 188 1.57 -7.83 -6.05
CA MET A 188 1.23 -8.99 -5.20
C MET A 188 0.72 -10.19 -5.99
N ARG A 189 0.02 -9.96 -7.12
CA ARG A 189 -0.34 -11.01 -8.09
C ARG A 189 0.89 -11.65 -8.75
N LYS A 190 1.88 -10.85 -9.20
CA LYS A 190 3.16 -11.38 -9.74
C LYS A 190 3.93 -12.19 -8.69
N LEU A 191 4.06 -11.63 -7.49
CA LEU A 191 4.78 -12.21 -6.36
C LEU A 191 4.12 -13.50 -5.84
N SER A 192 2.82 -13.70 -6.12
CA SER A 192 2.03 -14.87 -5.70
C SER A 192 2.29 -15.21 -4.23
N LEU A 193 1.97 -14.25 -3.36
CA LEU A 193 2.19 -14.37 -1.92
C LEU A 193 1.27 -15.43 -1.31
N SER A 194 1.88 -16.33 -0.55
CA SER A 194 1.19 -17.32 0.29
C SER A 194 0.52 -16.67 1.50
N GLU A 195 -0.42 -17.37 2.13
CA GLU A 195 -1.04 -16.94 3.40
C GLU A 195 0.01 -16.58 4.46
N ALA A 196 1.03 -17.43 4.64
CA ALA A 196 2.08 -17.19 5.62
C ALA A 196 2.91 -15.93 5.32
N GLU A 197 3.26 -15.67 4.05
CA GLU A 197 3.94 -14.43 3.65
C GLU A 197 3.06 -13.19 3.94
N ILE A 198 1.76 -13.25 3.65
CA ILE A 198 0.81 -12.15 3.91
C ILE A 198 0.64 -11.89 5.40
N VAL A 199 0.46 -12.95 6.19
CA VAL A 199 0.33 -12.88 7.66
C VAL A 199 1.57 -12.28 8.31
N VAL A 200 2.76 -12.69 7.87
CA VAL A 200 4.04 -12.16 8.35
C VAL A 200 4.24 -10.70 7.92
N LEU A 201 3.82 -10.31 6.71
CA LEU A 201 3.81 -8.90 6.29
C LEU A 201 2.83 -8.04 7.10
N SER A 202 1.63 -8.55 7.44
CA SER A 202 0.68 -7.88 8.34
C SER A 202 1.29 -7.62 9.70
N ALA A 203 1.99 -8.60 10.27
CA ALA A 203 2.72 -8.43 11.52
C ALA A 203 3.84 -7.38 11.41
N LEU A 204 4.62 -7.35 10.31
CA LEU A 204 5.67 -6.35 10.10
C LEU A 204 5.17 -4.91 9.90
N VAL A 205 3.92 -4.74 9.43
CA VAL A 205 3.26 -3.42 9.34
C VAL A 205 2.75 -2.94 10.70
N ILE A 206 2.37 -3.85 11.60
CA ILE A 206 1.87 -3.52 12.95
C ILE A 206 3.02 -3.38 13.97
N LEU A 207 4.14 -4.10 13.77
CA LEU A 207 5.36 -3.97 14.55
C LEU A 207 6.15 -2.72 14.13
N ASP A 208 5.62 -1.56 14.49
CA ASP A 208 6.24 -0.24 14.33
C ASP A 208 6.91 0.20 15.65
N PRO A 209 8.23 0.02 15.83
CA PRO A 209 8.94 0.48 17.03
C PRO A 209 9.19 2.00 17.03
N ASP A 210 9.00 2.67 15.88
CA ASP A 210 9.26 4.10 15.69
C ASP A 210 8.00 4.96 15.95
N SER A 211 6.87 4.31 16.31
CA SER A 211 5.57 4.93 16.48
C SER A 211 5.54 6.02 17.58
N PRO A 212 5.15 7.27 17.26
CA PRO A 212 5.14 8.37 18.22
C PRO A 212 4.24 8.15 19.43
N GLY A 213 4.84 8.03 20.61
CA GLY A 213 4.14 7.79 21.88
C GLY A 213 4.57 6.53 22.61
N LEU A 214 5.36 5.65 21.97
CA LEU A 214 6.04 4.53 22.63
C LEU A 214 7.08 5.00 23.65
N SER A 215 7.25 4.22 24.72
CA SER A 215 8.42 4.29 25.59
C SER A 215 9.65 3.68 24.92
N GLU A 216 10.85 4.08 25.32
CA GLU A 216 12.12 3.51 24.84
C GLU A 216 12.18 1.99 25.04
N SER A 217 11.66 1.50 26.17
CA SER A 217 11.50 0.06 26.46
C SER A 217 10.53 -0.65 25.51
N SER A 218 9.37 -0.05 25.21
CA SER A 218 8.40 -0.64 24.27
C SER A 218 8.94 -0.64 22.84
N SER A 219 9.57 0.46 22.41
CA SER A 219 10.25 0.59 21.11
C SER A 219 11.30 -0.51 20.93
N LEU A 220 12.15 -0.73 21.94
CA LEU A 220 13.16 -1.80 21.94
C LEU A 220 12.53 -3.20 21.85
N SER A 221 11.49 -3.49 22.66
CA SER A 221 10.79 -4.78 22.64
C SER A 221 10.07 -5.05 21.32
N LEU A 222 9.40 -4.05 20.74
CA LEU A 222 8.76 -4.17 19.42
C LEU A 222 9.82 -4.35 18.31
N GLY A 223 10.96 -3.66 18.38
CA GLY A 223 12.08 -3.82 17.46
C GLY A 223 12.63 -5.25 17.47
N GLN A 224 12.93 -5.78 18.66
CA GLN A 224 13.40 -7.17 18.82
C GLN A 224 12.38 -8.21 18.33
N LEU A 225 11.08 -7.95 18.47
CA LEU A 225 10.03 -8.81 17.91
C LEU A 225 9.96 -8.67 16.37
N ARG A 226 10.06 -7.44 15.84
CA ARG A 226 10.09 -7.15 14.40
C ARG A 226 11.24 -7.85 13.70
N ASP A 227 12.45 -7.81 14.27
CA ASP A 227 13.63 -8.51 13.76
C ASP A 227 13.38 -10.02 13.65
N ARG A 228 12.74 -10.63 14.66
CA ARG A 228 12.39 -12.06 14.64
C ARG A 228 11.34 -12.40 13.57
N VAL A 229 10.33 -11.55 13.41
CA VAL A 229 9.30 -11.71 12.36
C VAL A 229 9.91 -11.51 10.96
N GLN A 230 10.86 -10.58 10.80
CA GLN A 230 11.56 -10.35 9.54
C GLN A 230 12.50 -11.51 9.18
N ASN A 231 13.21 -12.08 10.16
CA ASN A 231 13.98 -13.31 9.95
C ASN A 231 13.08 -14.47 9.49
N ALA A 232 11.91 -14.66 10.14
CA ALA A 232 10.93 -15.67 9.71
C ALA A 232 10.42 -15.43 8.27
N LEU A 233 10.22 -14.18 7.85
CA LEU A 233 9.89 -13.85 6.44
C LEU A 233 11.01 -14.30 5.48
N PHE A 234 12.27 -14.05 5.84
CA PHE A 234 13.41 -14.51 5.04
C PHE A 234 13.49 -16.04 4.96
N GLN A 235 13.11 -16.80 6.00
CA GLN A 235 13.01 -18.26 5.90
C GLN A 235 11.91 -18.69 4.92
N LEU A 236 10.68 -18.19 5.08
CA LEU A 236 9.54 -18.52 4.22
C LEU A 236 9.82 -18.24 2.73
N ILE A 237 10.49 -17.13 2.43
CA ILE A 237 10.90 -16.77 1.06
C ILE A 237 12.03 -17.69 0.56
N ARG A 238 13.00 -18.04 1.42
CA ARG A 238 14.13 -18.92 1.10
C ARG A 238 13.71 -20.38 0.85
N GLU A 239 12.72 -20.87 1.58
CA GLU A 239 12.22 -22.25 1.48
C GLU A 239 11.34 -22.45 0.24
N ASN A 240 10.58 -21.41 -0.18
CA ASN A 240 9.90 -21.33 -1.49
C ASN A 240 10.88 -21.12 -2.68
N SER A 241 12.02 -21.83 -2.65
CA SER A 241 13.20 -21.64 -3.50
C SER A 241 12.94 -21.76 -5.00
N SER A 242 11.94 -22.53 -5.43
CA SER A 242 11.51 -22.61 -6.84
C SER A 242 10.90 -21.31 -7.38
N VAL A 243 10.44 -20.42 -6.49
CA VAL A 243 9.83 -19.12 -6.82
C VAL A 243 10.80 -17.96 -6.61
N LEU A 244 11.91 -18.16 -5.91
CA LEU A 244 12.91 -17.12 -5.59
C LEU A 244 13.35 -16.32 -6.83
N HIS A 245 13.65 -16.99 -7.94
CA HIS A 245 14.16 -16.33 -9.16
C HIS A 245 13.15 -15.33 -9.76
N ASN A 246 11.86 -15.60 -9.63
CA ASN A 246 10.79 -14.73 -10.10
C ASN A 246 10.43 -13.66 -9.05
N LYS A 247 10.31 -14.06 -7.76
CA LYS A 247 10.04 -13.13 -6.65
C LYS A 247 11.16 -12.07 -6.54
N LEU A 248 12.44 -12.45 -6.52
CA LEU A 248 13.57 -11.50 -6.46
C LEU A 248 13.61 -10.55 -7.66
N SER A 249 13.36 -11.05 -8.88
CA SER A 249 13.35 -10.20 -10.08
C SER A 249 12.27 -9.12 -10.03
N SER A 250 11.09 -9.44 -9.48
CA SER A 250 10.02 -8.46 -9.23
C SER A 250 10.40 -7.52 -8.07
N LEU A 251 10.80 -8.09 -6.93
CA LEU A 251 11.07 -7.35 -5.69
C LEU A 251 12.21 -6.33 -5.83
N VAL A 252 13.27 -6.64 -6.58
CA VAL A 252 14.41 -5.73 -6.79
C VAL A 252 14.01 -4.48 -7.58
N GLY A 253 13.11 -4.61 -8.57
CA GLY A 253 12.55 -3.45 -9.28
C GLY A 253 11.50 -2.69 -8.46
N GLU A 254 10.62 -3.41 -7.76
CA GLU A 254 9.48 -2.83 -7.04
C GLU A 254 9.89 -2.17 -5.71
N ASN A 255 10.95 -2.65 -5.04
CA ASN A 255 11.52 -2.03 -3.82
C ASN A 255 11.95 -0.57 -4.02
N VAL A 256 12.43 -0.20 -5.22
CA VAL A 256 12.83 1.19 -5.54
C VAL A 256 11.61 2.12 -5.56
N GLN A 257 10.45 1.63 -5.99
CA GLN A 257 9.20 2.39 -5.95
C GLN A 257 8.61 2.41 -4.54
N PHE A 258 8.63 1.28 -3.83
CA PHE A 258 8.16 1.18 -2.45
C PHE A 258 8.94 2.11 -1.50
N ALA A 259 10.27 2.17 -1.60
CA ALA A 259 11.09 3.06 -0.78
C ALA A 259 10.80 4.56 -1.04
N ARG A 260 10.48 4.94 -2.28
CA ARG A 260 10.00 6.31 -2.60
C ARG A 260 8.64 6.59 -1.98
N MET A 261 7.75 5.61 -1.93
CA MET A 261 6.38 5.74 -1.42
C MET A 261 6.33 6.08 0.08
N PHE A 262 7.36 5.68 0.84
CA PHE A 262 7.55 6.01 2.26
C PHE A 262 8.58 7.14 2.51
N GLY A 263 8.99 7.87 1.47
CA GLY A 263 9.82 9.07 1.61
C GLY A 263 11.31 8.84 1.88
N GLY A 264 11.81 7.61 1.68
CA GLY A 264 13.25 7.31 1.83
C GLY A 264 14.08 7.99 0.74
N SER A 265 15.13 8.72 1.13
CA SER A 265 16.10 9.30 0.20
C SER A 265 17.02 8.22 -0.37
N LEU A 266 16.67 7.69 -1.54
CA LEU A 266 17.51 6.75 -2.29
C LEU A 266 18.71 7.46 -2.92
N ASP A 267 19.84 6.76 -2.97
CA ASP A 267 21.05 7.23 -3.63
C ASP A 267 20.85 7.31 -5.17
N PRO A 268 21.34 8.36 -5.87
CA PRO A 268 21.19 8.49 -7.32
C PRO A 268 21.74 7.30 -8.13
N LEU A 269 22.85 6.69 -7.71
CA LEU A 269 23.44 5.54 -8.41
C LEU A 269 22.58 4.29 -8.28
N LEU A 270 21.84 4.13 -7.18
CA LEU A 270 20.85 3.06 -7.04
C LEU A 270 19.62 3.29 -7.92
N VAL A 271 19.25 4.55 -8.19
CA VAL A 271 18.18 4.87 -9.14
C VAL A 271 18.61 4.54 -10.58
N GLU A 272 19.86 4.83 -10.93
CA GLU A 272 20.44 4.51 -12.24
C GLU A 272 20.56 2.99 -12.46
N LEU A 273 21.18 2.27 -11.52
CA LEU A 273 21.44 0.81 -11.61
C LEU A 273 20.17 -0.06 -11.73
N PHE A 274 19.01 0.46 -11.32
CA PHE A 274 17.73 -0.24 -11.42
C PHE A 274 16.78 0.29 -12.51
N ALA A 275 17.09 1.42 -13.15
CA ALA A 275 16.32 1.92 -14.29
C ALA A 275 16.52 1.06 -15.56
N ASP A 276 17.76 0.68 -15.86
CA ASP A 276 18.14 -0.04 -17.09
C ASP A 276 17.60 -1.48 -17.19
N ASN A 277 17.03 -2.01 -16.10
CA ASN A 277 16.47 -3.36 -16.07
C ASN A 277 15.11 -3.49 -16.79
N THR A 278 14.51 -2.38 -17.26
CA THR A 278 13.43 -2.44 -18.26
C THR A 278 13.98 -2.73 -19.65
N SER A 279 14.67 -3.87 -19.82
CA SER A 279 15.28 -4.26 -21.09
C SER A 279 14.24 -4.33 -22.22
N GLU A 280 14.50 -3.56 -23.28
CA GLU A 280 13.66 -3.45 -24.46
C GLU A 280 13.54 -4.80 -25.20
N VAL A 281 12.45 -4.99 -25.93
CA VAL A 281 12.30 -6.12 -26.86
C VAL A 281 13.17 -5.86 -28.10
N ILE A 282 14.44 -6.23 -28.02
CA ILE A 282 15.39 -6.13 -29.14
C ILE A 282 14.90 -7.00 -30.32
N PRO A 283 14.59 -6.43 -31.50
CA PRO A 283 14.25 -7.21 -32.68
C PRO A 283 15.49 -7.92 -33.22
N SER A 284 15.48 -9.26 -33.27
CA SER A 284 16.62 -10.05 -33.72
C SER A 284 16.98 -9.78 -35.19
N PRO A 285 18.22 -9.36 -35.51
CA PRO A 285 18.63 -9.14 -36.89
C PRO A 285 18.90 -10.48 -37.59
N SER A 286 17.94 -10.96 -38.39
CA SER A 286 18.19 -12.06 -39.33
C SER A 286 18.56 -11.51 -40.71
N THR A 287 19.74 -11.87 -41.20
CA THR A 287 20.33 -11.33 -42.42
C THR A 287 19.80 -12.00 -43.69
N ARG A 288 19.40 -11.19 -44.67
CA ARG A 288 19.64 -11.50 -46.08
C ARG A 288 19.64 -10.27 -46.99
N GLU A 289 20.79 -10.02 -47.59
CA GLU A 289 20.94 -9.01 -48.64
C GLU A 289 20.25 -9.43 -49.95
N LYS A 290 19.86 -8.44 -50.75
CA LYS A 290 20.31 -8.32 -52.14
C LYS A 290 20.18 -6.86 -52.62
N ALA A 291 21.09 -6.45 -53.50
CA ALA A 291 21.27 -5.06 -53.92
C ALA A 291 20.81 -4.79 -55.37
N ASP A 292 20.85 -3.51 -55.75
CA ASP A 292 20.78 -2.92 -57.09
C ASP A 292 19.43 -3.08 -57.85
N VAL A 293 18.86 -2.04 -58.48
CA VAL A 293 19.44 -1.17 -59.53
C VAL A 293 18.80 0.23 -59.55
N SER A 294 19.53 1.23 -60.07
CA SER A 294 19.13 2.65 -60.15
C SER A 294 18.15 3.02 -61.28
N THR A 295 17.41 4.12 -61.12
CA THR A 295 17.25 5.14 -62.19
C THR A 295 17.04 6.55 -61.59
N GLN A 296 17.36 7.60 -62.35
CA GLN A 296 17.37 9.01 -61.91
C GLN A 296 16.26 9.83 -62.62
N THR A 297 15.69 10.84 -61.93
CA THR A 297 15.30 12.11 -62.59
C THR A 297 15.33 13.31 -61.62
N TYR A 298 16.04 14.36 -62.04
CA TYR A 298 16.01 15.78 -61.61
C TYR A 298 16.23 16.61 -62.89
N PRO A 299 16.00 17.96 -62.98
CA PRO A 299 15.93 19.01 -61.94
C PRO A 299 14.55 19.74 -61.96
N SER A 300 14.26 20.93 -61.39
CA SER A 300 15.02 22.13 -60.94
C SER A 300 14.09 23.00 -60.02
N THR A 301 14.40 24.14 -59.38
CA THR A 301 15.53 25.12 -59.36
C THR A 301 15.60 25.84 -57.98
N SER A 302 16.35 26.94 -57.85
CA SER A 302 16.31 27.95 -56.75
C SER A 302 16.45 29.38 -57.36
N PRO A 303 16.51 30.54 -56.63
CA PRO A 303 17.38 30.89 -55.49
C PRO A 303 16.68 31.72 -54.37
N ALA A 304 17.40 32.54 -53.57
CA ALA A 304 16.89 33.17 -52.33
C ALA A 304 17.48 34.57 -51.98
N LEU A 305 16.79 35.30 -51.07
CA LEU A 305 17.24 36.48 -50.25
C LEU A 305 17.56 37.80 -51.01
N PRO A 306 17.77 38.99 -50.37
CA PRO A 306 17.94 39.31 -48.92
C PRO A 306 17.26 40.60 -48.32
N SER A 307 17.42 40.77 -46.99
CA SER A 307 17.77 42.00 -46.21
C SER A 307 16.87 43.24 -45.92
N ASP A 308 16.90 43.62 -44.61
CA ASP A 308 17.17 44.94 -43.97
C ASP A 308 16.07 45.98 -43.62
N LEU A 309 16.47 46.92 -42.71
CA LEU A 309 15.76 47.99 -41.96
C LEU A 309 14.97 47.52 -40.70
N VAL A 310 15.25 47.89 -39.43
CA VAL A 310 16.00 48.96 -38.70
C VAL A 310 15.21 50.24 -38.36
N GLU A 311 14.73 50.33 -37.12
CA GLU A 311 14.58 51.48 -36.17
C GLU A 311 13.78 50.93 -34.95
N VAL A 312 14.12 50.99 -33.65
CA VAL A 312 14.91 51.88 -32.75
C VAL A 312 14.11 53.04 -32.12
N HIS A 313 13.53 52.76 -30.95
CA HIS A 313 13.40 53.57 -29.71
C HIS A 313 12.30 52.91 -28.83
N ASP A 314 12.45 52.46 -27.58
CA ASP A 314 13.24 52.83 -26.37
C ASP A 314 12.43 53.66 -25.34
N GLU A 315 12.87 53.63 -24.09
CA GLU A 315 12.32 54.21 -22.83
C GLU A 315 11.23 53.46 -22.02
N ILE A 316 11.53 53.37 -20.71
CA ILE A 316 10.89 52.72 -19.54
C ILE A 316 11.47 53.49 -18.31
N PRO A 317 10.86 53.62 -17.10
CA PRO A 317 9.54 53.22 -16.56
C PRO A 317 8.76 54.43 -15.94
N THR A 318 7.70 54.17 -15.15
CA THR A 318 7.65 54.48 -13.68
C THR A 318 6.32 53.99 -13.05
N CYS A 319 6.36 53.60 -11.77
CA CYS A 319 5.25 53.00 -11.02
C CYS A 319 4.20 54.02 -10.50
N THR A 320 2.97 53.57 -10.22
CA THR A 320 2.20 54.02 -9.04
C THR A 320 1.04 53.07 -8.69
N GLU A 321 0.81 52.91 -7.39
CA GLU A 321 -0.31 52.21 -6.73
C GLU A 321 -0.66 53.02 -5.45
N PRO A 322 -1.78 52.77 -4.74
CA PRO A 322 -3.13 52.43 -5.20
C PRO A 322 -4.19 53.38 -4.56
N THR A 323 -5.48 53.26 -4.90
CA THR A 323 -6.54 54.04 -4.21
C THR A 323 -7.78 53.20 -3.87
N ARG A 324 -8.21 53.29 -2.60
CA ARG A 324 -9.36 52.57 -2.00
C ARG A 324 -10.42 53.57 -1.49
N PRO A 325 -11.71 53.39 -1.81
CA PRO A 325 -12.82 54.02 -1.08
C PRO A 325 -13.21 53.27 0.21
N ALA A 326 -13.79 54.00 1.16
CA ALA A 326 -14.22 53.52 2.49
C ALA A 326 -15.77 53.44 2.60
N PRO A 327 -16.35 52.82 3.64
CA PRO A 327 -17.77 52.44 3.68
C PRO A 327 -18.70 53.53 4.26
N VAL A 328 -20.01 53.33 4.10
CA VAL A 328 -21.09 54.07 4.79
C VAL A 328 -22.07 53.06 5.40
N LEU A 329 -22.64 53.38 6.57
CA LEU A 329 -23.50 52.52 7.38
C LEU A 329 -24.98 53.05 7.40
N PRO A 330 -25.91 52.65 8.29
CA PRO A 330 -27.20 52.11 7.85
C PRO A 330 -28.42 53.02 8.09
N THR A 331 -29.57 52.60 7.58
CA THR A 331 -30.91 53.07 7.98
C THR A 331 -31.73 51.90 8.54
N GLY A 332 -32.68 52.17 9.44
CA GLY A 332 -33.49 51.13 10.09
C GLY A 332 -34.80 51.63 10.71
N GLY A 333 -35.76 50.71 10.89
CA GLY A 333 -37.17 50.99 11.24
C GLY A 333 -37.98 51.52 10.04
N ASN A 334 -39.30 51.34 9.92
CA ASN A 334 -40.35 50.72 10.76
C ASN A 334 -41.62 50.51 9.86
N LEU A 335 -42.74 49.88 10.23
CA LEU A 335 -43.27 49.42 11.53
C LEU A 335 -44.07 48.08 11.42
N PHE A 336 -45.36 48.05 11.84
CA PHE A 336 -46.30 46.92 11.88
C PHE A 336 -47.06 46.66 10.56
N GLU A 337 -47.41 45.40 10.27
CA GLU A 337 -48.73 44.82 10.63
C GLU A 337 -48.56 43.34 11.02
#